data_AF-A0AAI9W413-F1
#
_entry.id   AF-A0AAI9W413-F1
#
_cell.length_a   1.000
_cell.length_b   1.000
_cell.length_c   1.000
_cell.angle_alpha   90.00
_cell.angle_beta   90.00
_cell.angle_gamma   90.00
#
_symmetry.space_group_name_H-M   'P 1'
#
loop_
_entity.id
_entity.type
_entity.pdbx_description
1 polymer ?
#
loop_
_entity_poly.entity_id
_entity_poly.type
_entity_poly.pdbx_seq_one_letter_code
_entity_poly.pdbx_strand_id
1 'polypeptide(L)'
;SKENNGHDMGYRVALTVEELGEFAAAITKGKPDEEAAEELADLLILILGHSLAMKIDLESEFHKKMDRIMTREARRGRLGIRVTEYTGDES
;
A
#
# COMPACT_ATOMS: atom_id res chain seq x y z
N SER A 1 -26.32 -16.45 9.67
CA SER A 1 -26.40 -15.20 8.90
C SER A 1 -25.16 -15.01 8.06
N LYS A 2 -25.36 -14.66 6.78
CA LYS A 2 -24.33 -14.30 5.80
C LYS A 2 -24.04 -12.80 5.93
N GLU A 3 -23.28 -12.32 6.92
CA GLU A 3 -23.21 -10.86 7.13
C GLU A 3 -21.89 -10.25 7.60
N ASN A 4 -20.73 -10.92 7.51
CA ASN A 4 -19.47 -10.26 7.92
C ASN A 4 -18.51 -9.90 6.76
N ASN A 5 -18.80 -10.26 5.51
CA ASN A 5 -17.87 -10.06 4.40
C ASN A 5 -17.68 -8.59 3.97
N GLY A 6 -18.52 -7.66 4.44
CA GLY A 6 -18.42 -6.22 4.18
C GLY A 6 -18.02 -5.38 5.41
N HIS A 7 -18.48 -5.79 6.60
CA HIS A 7 -18.06 -5.17 7.87
C HIS A 7 -16.61 -5.49 8.22
N ASP A 8 -16.12 -6.71 7.95
CA ASP A 8 -14.74 -7.13 8.28
C ASP A 8 -13.70 -6.37 7.44
N MET A 9 -13.96 -6.19 6.14
CA MET A 9 -13.03 -5.45 5.28
C MET A 9 -13.03 -3.94 5.58
N GLY A 10 -14.19 -3.34 5.89
CA GLY A 10 -14.24 -1.94 6.31
C GLY A 10 -13.43 -1.68 7.58
N TYR A 11 -13.49 -2.60 8.55
CA TYR A 11 -12.70 -2.56 9.77
C TYR A 11 -11.19 -2.74 9.51
N ARG A 12 -10.80 -3.73 8.68
CA ARG A 12 -9.39 -3.94 8.30
C ARG A 12 -8.77 -2.73 7.59
N VAL A 13 -9.54 -2.09 6.72
CA VAL A 13 -9.11 -0.85 6.06
C VAL A 13 -8.95 0.28 7.09
N ALA A 14 -9.86 0.40 8.07
CA ALA A 14 -9.73 1.40 9.14
C ALA A 14 -8.44 1.21 9.97
N LEU A 15 -8.12 -0.04 10.35
CA LEU A 15 -6.85 -0.35 11.03
C LEU A 15 -5.64 0.02 10.17
N THR A 16 -5.70 -0.22 8.87
CA THR A 16 -4.59 0.15 7.96
C THR A 16 -4.39 1.66 7.89
N VAL A 17 -5.47 2.43 7.96
CA VAL A 17 -5.40 3.90 7.99
C VAL A 17 -4.81 4.40 9.31
N GLU A 18 -5.09 3.71 10.42
CA GLU A 18 -4.50 3.98 11.73
C GLU A 18 -2.97 3.79 11.68
N GLU A 19 -2.48 2.61 11.29
CA GLU A 19 -1.02 2.35 11.19
C GLU A 19 -0.33 3.27 10.17
N LEU A 20 -1.02 3.63 9.09
CA LEU A 20 -0.48 4.61 8.14
C LEU A 20 -0.30 5.99 8.79
N GLY A 21 -1.21 6.37 9.68
CA GLY A 21 -1.12 7.58 10.49
C GLY A 21 0.05 7.53 11.47
N GLU A 22 0.27 6.39 12.12
CA GLU A 22 1.38 6.16 13.03
C GLU A 22 2.73 6.21 12.31
N PHE A 23 2.85 5.51 11.18
CA PHE A 23 4.02 5.59 10.29
C PHE A 23 4.28 7.03 9.83
N ALA A 24 3.26 7.75 9.37
CA ALA A 24 3.40 9.13 8.95
C ALA A 24 3.85 10.05 10.11
N ALA A 25 3.34 9.80 11.33
CA ALA A 25 3.76 10.52 12.53
C ALA A 25 5.21 10.21 12.90
N ALA A 26 5.66 8.96 12.75
CA ALA A 26 7.04 8.56 12.98
C ALA A 26 8.01 9.34 12.07
N ILE A 27 7.71 9.39 10.77
CA ILE A 27 8.51 10.13 9.77
C ILE A 27 8.48 11.64 10.01
N THR A 28 7.28 12.23 10.15
CA THR A 28 7.13 13.70 10.19
C THR A 28 7.61 14.33 11.49
N LYS A 29 7.59 13.57 12.59
CA LYS A 29 8.05 14.03 13.91
C LYS A 29 9.51 13.69 14.17
N GLY A 30 10.21 13.07 13.21
CA GLY A 30 11.61 12.66 13.37
C GLY A 30 11.82 11.70 14.53
N LYS A 31 10.89 10.75 14.69
CA LYS A 31 11.04 9.65 15.66
C LYS A 31 12.19 8.72 15.23
N PRO A 32 12.69 7.83 16.12
CA PRO A 32 13.73 6.87 15.76
C PRO A 32 13.36 6.04 14.53
N ASP A 33 14.35 5.68 13.72
CA ASP A 33 14.16 4.87 12.50
C ASP A 33 13.53 3.51 12.82
N GLU A 34 13.79 2.97 14.02
CA GLU A 34 13.20 1.73 14.50
C GLU A 34 11.68 1.80 14.63
N GLU A 35 11.13 2.93 15.11
CA GLU A 35 9.67 3.12 15.15
C GLU A 35 9.09 3.16 13.74
N ALA A 36 9.70 3.94 12.83
CA ALA A 36 9.22 3.98 11.45
C ALA A 36 9.29 2.60 10.76
N ALA A 37 10.29 1.78 11.09
CA ALA A 37 10.42 0.42 10.58
C ALA A 37 9.35 -0.52 11.15
N GLU A 38 8.98 -0.37 12.42
CA GLU A 38 7.90 -1.12 13.07
C GLU A 38 6.55 -0.83 12.41
N GLU A 39 6.16 0.44 12.31
CA GLU A 39 4.90 0.84 11.68
C GLU A 39 4.82 0.41 10.19
N LEU A 40 5.97 0.43 9.50
CA LEU A 40 6.05 -0.06 8.12
C LEU A 40 5.85 -1.58 8.03
N ALA A 41 6.32 -2.33 9.02
CA ALA A 41 6.09 -3.77 9.12
C ALA A 41 4.62 -4.06 9.41
N ASP A 42 3.98 -3.30 10.29
CA ASP A 42 2.56 -3.43 10.60
C ASP A 42 1.67 -3.18 9.38
N LEU A 43 1.99 -2.15 8.60
CA LEU A 43 1.35 -1.90 7.30
C LEU A 43 1.46 -3.12 6.36
N LEU A 44 2.65 -3.73 6.26
CA LEU A 44 2.84 -4.92 5.42
C LEU A 44 2.01 -6.11 5.92
N ILE A 45 2.00 -6.35 7.24
CA ILE A 45 1.22 -7.41 7.87
C ILE A 45 -0.27 -7.23 7.59
N LEU A 46 -0.79 -6.01 7.72
CA LEU A 46 -2.18 -5.70 7.41
C LEU A 46 -2.48 -5.96 5.94
N ILE A 47 -1.63 -5.51 5.01
CA ILE A 47 -1.75 -5.79 3.56
C ILE A 47 -1.86 -7.30 3.28
N LEU A 48 -0.99 -8.11 3.89
CA LEU A 48 -1.06 -9.57 3.78
C LEU A 48 -2.35 -10.13 4.41
N GLY A 49 -2.83 -9.56 5.51
CA GLY A 49 -4.11 -9.89 6.11
C GLY A 49 -5.30 -9.65 5.18
N HIS A 50 -5.28 -8.57 4.39
CA HIS A 50 -6.32 -8.30 3.39
C HIS A 50 -6.33 -9.35 2.28
N SER A 51 -5.15 -9.78 1.80
CA SER A 51 -5.10 -10.77 0.72
C SER A 51 -5.73 -12.09 1.16
N LEU A 52 -5.48 -12.52 2.41
CA LEU A 52 -6.12 -13.68 3.01
C LEU A 52 -7.63 -13.49 3.15
N ALA A 53 -8.08 -12.35 3.69
CA ALA A 53 -9.50 -12.07 3.89
C ALA A 53 -10.30 -12.00 2.57
N MET A 54 -9.70 -11.40 1.54
CA MET A 54 -10.28 -11.26 0.21
C MET A 54 -10.07 -12.50 -0.68
N LYS A 55 -9.26 -13.47 -0.24
CA LYS A 55 -8.84 -14.65 -1.02
C LYS A 55 -8.16 -14.26 -2.34
N ILE A 56 -7.27 -13.28 -2.28
CA ILE A 56 -6.48 -12.79 -3.41
C ILE A 56 -5.08 -13.42 -3.37
N ASP A 57 -4.64 -13.93 -4.51
CA ASP A 57 -3.23 -14.26 -4.73
C ASP A 57 -2.43 -12.96 -4.94
N LEU A 58 -2.02 -12.36 -3.83
CA LEU A 58 -1.33 -11.07 -3.85
C LEU A 58 0.03 -11.15 -4.55
N GLU A 59 0.72 -12.28 -4.49
CA GLU A 59 2.02 -12.46 -5.14
C GLU A 59 1.85 -12.40 -6.67
N SER A 60 0.87 -13.13 -7.21
CA SER A 60 0.59 -13.09 -8.65
C SER A 60 0.16 -11.69 -9.10
N GLU A 61 -0.72 -11.01 -8.35
CA GLU A 61 -1.14 -9.65 -8.66
C GLU A 61 0.01 -8.64 -8.58
N PHE A 62 0.91 -8.82 -7.60
CA PHE A 62 2.14 -8.02 -7.49
C PHE A 62 3.04 -8.20 -8.70
N HIS A 63 3.34 -9.44 -9.11
CA HIS A 63 4.17 -9.71 -10.27
C HIS A 63 3.55 -9.17 -11.56
N LYS A 64 2.24 -9.36 -11.80
CA LYS A 64 1.54 -8.77 -12.94
C LYS A 64 1.66 -7.24 -12.97
N LYS A 65 1.60 -6.59 -11.81
CA LYS A 65 1.77 -5.14 -11.69
C LYS A 65 3.21 -4.74 -11.97
N MET A 66 4.19 -5.49 -11.47
CA MET A 66 5.61 -5.24 -11.71
C MET A 66 5.97 -5.40 -13.18
N ASP A 67 5.51 -6.44 -13.86
CA ASP A 67 5.72 -6.62 -15.31
C ASP A 67 5.26 -5.41 -16.12
N ARG A 68 4.10 -4.84 -15.77
CA ARG A 68 3.58 -3.61 -16.37
C ARG A 68 4.36 -2.35 -15.98
N ILE A 69 4.96 -2.32 -14.80
CA ILE A 69 5.71 -1.16 -14.29
C ILE A 69 7.11 -1.14 -14.92
N MET A 70 7.73 -2.31 -15.08
CA MET A 70 9.08 -2.46 -15.64
C MET A 70 9.17 -2.12 -17.12
N THR A 71 8.06 -2.12 -17.86
CA THR A 71 7.99 -1.66 -19.25
C THR A 71 7.92 -0.14 -19.40
N ARG A 72 7.78 0.60 -18.31
CA ARG A 72 7.63 2.06 -18.34
C ARG A 72 8.99 2.73 -18.51
N GLU A 73 9.05 3.71 -19.41
CA GLU A 73 10.23 4.58 -19.52
C GLU A 73 10.47 5.29 -18.18
N ALA A 74 11.67 5.14 -17.62
CA ALA A 74 12.06 5.82 -16.39
C ALA A 74 12.11 7.33 -16.64
N ARG A 75 11.10 8.07 -16.16
CA ARG A 75 11.09 9.53 -16.21
C ARG A 75 11.49 10.08 -14.83
N ARG A 76 12.59 10.83 -14.80
CA ARG A 76 13.15 11.42 -13.59
C ARG A 76 12.36 12.68 -13.22
N GLY A 77 11.58 12.63 -12.14
CA GLY A 77 10.90 13.79 -11.57
C GLY A 77 11.75 14.54 -10.54
N ARG A 78 11.35 15.75 -10.16
CA ARG A 78 12.06 16.64 -9.20
C ARG A 78 12.25 16.06 -7.79
N LEU A 79 11.54 14.99 -7.42
CA LEU A 79 11.56 14.36 -6.09
C LEU A 79 12.02 12.88 -6.11
N GLY A 80 12.55 12.39 -7.24
CA GLY A 80 12.98 10.99 -7.41
C GLY A 80 12.41 10.31 -8.65
N ILE A 81 12.73 9.02 -8.82
CA ILE A 81 12.17 8.17 -9.89
C ILE A 81 10.70 7.91 -9.55
N ARG A 82 9.77 8.50 -10.32
CA ARG A 82 8.34 8.22 -10.21
C ARG A 82 7.94 7.35 -11.39
N VAL A 83 7.31 6.21 -11.10
CA VAL A 83 6.77 5.32 -12.12
C VAL A 83 5.25 5.48 -12.14
N THR A 84 4.72 6.43 -12.92
CA THR A 84 3.28 6.73 -12.98
C THR A 84 2.69 6.48 -14.37
N GLU A 85 1.51 5.87 -14.44
CA GLU A 85 0.61 5.90 -15.61
C GLU A 85 -0.10 7.27 -15.59
N TYR A 86 0.36 8.22 -16.41
CA TYR A 86 -0.47 9.35 -16.85
C TYR A 86 -0.48 9.28 -18.38
N THR A 87 -1.48 8.59 -18.93
CA THR A 87 -1.90 8.83 -20.32
C THR A 87 -2.77 10.07 -20.25
N GLY A 88 -2.20 11.22 -20.61
CA GLY A 88 -2.93 12.47 -20.66
C GLY A 88 -3.94 12.44 -21.81
N ASP A 89 -5.17 12.03 -21.50
CA ASP A 89 -6.36 12.26 -22.32
C ASP A 89 -7.52 12.64 -21.40
N GLU A 90 -7.51 13.89 -20.96
CA GLU A 90 -8.74 14.64 -20.68
C GLU A 90 -8.62 16.00 -21.40
N SER A 91 -9.14 16.06 -22.62
CA SER A 91 -9.49 17.28 -23.36
C SER A 91 -10.65 16.97 -24.29
#